data_AF-A0A9E0UHS9-F1
#
_entry.id   AF-A0A9E0UHS9-F1
#
_cell.length_a   1.000
_cell.length_b   1.000
_cell.length_c   1.000
_cell.angle_alpha   90.00
_cell.angle_beta   90.00
_cell.angle_gamma   90.00
#
_symmetry.space_group_name_H-M   'P 1'
#
loop_
_entity.id
_entity.type
_entity.pdbx_description
1 polymer ?
#
loop_
_entity_poly.entity_id
_entity_poly.type
_entity_poly.pdbx_seq_one_letter_code
_entity_poly.pdbx_strand_id
1 'polypeptide(L)'
;VQKFSCHYEADLDRSGRSVLDIRPLLWKDGWPIAGDNFQEGTYQIQSERSGYALELAVDFVRMASGMRGFGPPSGPVTPIPPQDLTEVSKNWPIGNVDIRIGDYMFRPHQKWTITPVANAGGYPGSPYFKLTIAGTDRTLAATADSEVVAVPAFTGSPEQLWRIDPLTDGTYRIMPKSMPNSKEPVALTAVGRSTPTLAKFDPKSDKARWIFRRP
;
A
#
# COMPACT_ATOMS: atom_id res chain seq x y z
N VAL A 1 -4.62 -17.03 2.72
CA VAL A 1 -4.65 -16.78 1.27
C VAL A 1 -5.11 -18.04 0.58
N GLN A 2 -6.03 -17.93 -0.37
CA GLN A 2 -6.44 -19.03 -1.24
C GLN A 2 -6.19 -18.63 -2.68
N LYS A 3 -5.66 -19.56 -3.48
CA LYS A 3 -5.35 -19.35 -4.90
C LYS A 3 -5.77 -20.59 -5.68
N PHE A 4 -6.06 -20.42 -6.96
CA PHE A 4 -6.35 -21.51 -7.89
C PHE A 4 -5.57 -21.31 -9.18
N SER A 5 -5.31 -22.39 -9.91
CA SER A 5 -4.76 -22.32 -11.26
C SER A 5 -5.90 -22.24 -12.28
N CYS A 6 -5.75 -21.41 -13.29
CA CYS A 6 -6.64 -21.37 -14.44
C CYS A 6 -5.84 -21.40 -15.74
N HIS A 7 -6.46 -21.94 -16.79
CA HIS A 7 -5.87 -22.01 -18.11
C HIS A 7 -6.68 -21.14 -19.06
N TYR A 8 -6.05 -20.10 -19.60
CA TYR A 8 -6.59 -19.33 -20.70
C TYR A 8 -6.26 -20.07 -22.00
N GLU A 9 -7.28 -20.30 -22.83
CA GLU A 9 -7.07 -20.89 -24.15
C GLU A 9 -6.37 -19.91 -25.10
N ALA A 10 -6.81 -18.64 -25.10
CA ALA A 10 -6.22 -17.53 -25.85
C ALA A 10 -6.24 -16.24 -25.02
N ASP A 11 -5.15 -15.95 -24.31
CA ASP A 11 -4.99 -14.72 -23.54
C ASP A 11 -4.54 -13.57 -24.48
N LEU A 12 -5.46 -12.66 -24.80
CA LEU A 12 -5.21 -11.56 -25.74
C LEU A 12 -4.17 -10.56 -25.23
N ASP A 13 -4.06 -10.37 -23.91
CA ASP A 13 -3.02 -9.53 -23.31
C ASP A 13 -1.64 -10.18 -23.42
N ARG A 14 -1.60 -11.50 -23.68
CA ARG A 14 -0.39 -12.29 -23.90
C ARG A 14 -0.34 -12.88 -25.32
N SER A 15 -0.74 -12.07 -26.29
CA SER A 15 -0.64 -12.37 -27.73
C SER A 15 -1.49 -13.56 -28.19
N GLY A 16 -2.66 -13.77 -27.57
CA GLY A 16 -3.58 -14.87 -27.90
C GLY A 16 -3.07 -16.25 -27.56
N ARG A 17 -2.02 -16.37 -26.72
CA ARG A 17 -1.41 -17.65 -26.37
C ARG A 17 -2.23 -18.37 -25.30
N SER A 18 -2.10 -19.70 -25.28
CA SER A 18 -2.56 -20.48 -24.15
C SER A 18 -1.66 -20.26 -22.94
N VAL A 19 -2.24 -19.90 -21.81
CA VAL A 19 -1.52 -19.42 -20.64
C VAL A 19 -2.07 -20.10 -19.39
N LEU A 20 -1.20 -20.77 -18.64
CA LEU A 20 -1.48 -21.15 -17.26
C LEU A 20 -1.24 -19.92 -16.37
N ASP A 21 -2.24 -19.59 -15.56
CA ASP A 21 -2.17 -18.50 -14.58
C ASP A 21 -2.57 -18.99 -13.18
N ILE A 22 -2.15 -18.25 -12.17
CA ILE A 22 -2.51 -18.48 -10.77
C ILE A 22 -3.19 -17.24 -10.24
N ARG A 23 -4.45 -17.38 -9.83
CA ARG A 23 -5.30 -16.26 -9.41
C ARG A 23 -5.80 -16.39 -7.97
N PRO A 24 -6.10 -15.27 -7.29
CA PRO A 24 -6.74 -15.27 -5.98
C PRO A 24 -8.13 -15.91 -6.02
N LEU A 25 -8.46 -16.71 -5.02
CA LEU A 25 -9.80 -17.22 -4.80
C LEU A 25 -10.51 -16.38 -3.73
N LEU A 26 -11.57 -15.68 -4.14
CA LEU A 26 -12.42 -14.86 -3.28
C LEU A 26 -13.74 -15.60 -2.99
N TRP A 27 -14.46 -15.13 -1.97
CA TRP A 27 -15.76 -15.69 -1.60
C TRP A 27 -16.80 -14.58 -1.49
N LYS A 28 -17.93 -14.75 -2.16
CA LYS A 28 -19.09 -13.86 -2.06
C LYS A 28 -20.33 -14.69 -1.78
N ASP A 29 -20.93 -14.50 -0.61
CA ASP A 29 -22.15 -15.22 -0.18
C ASP A 29 -22.03 -16.75 -0.31
N GLY A 30 -20.85 -17.30 0.02
CA GLY A 30 -20.56 -18.73 -0.11
C GLY A 30 -20.15 -19.20 -1.51
N TRP A 31 -20.17 -18.33 -2.52
CA TRP A 31 -19.75 -18.65 -3.88
C TRP A 31 -18.28 -18.29 -4.14
N PRO A 32 -17.48 -19.21 -4.72
CA PRO A 32 -16.12 -18.91 -5.13
C PRO A 32 -16.11 -17.96 -6.33
N ILE A 33 -15.31 -16.90 -6.26
CA ILE A 33 -15.11 -15.93 -7.33
C ILE A 33 -13.62 -15.79 -7.62
N ALA A 34 -13.26 -15.74 -8.90
CA ALA A 34 -11.91 -15.44 -9.34
C ALA A 34 -11.57 -13.97 -9.04
N GLY A 35 -10.60 -13.73 -8.17
CA GLY A 35 -10.02 -12.40 -7.95
C GLY A 35 -8.96 -12.06 -8.98
N ASP A 36 -8.69 -10.77 -9.20
CA ASP A 36 -7.57 -10.31 -10.03
C ASP A 36 -6.26 -10.30 -9.24
N ASN A 37 -5.16 -10.58 -9.95
CA ASN A 37 -3.83 -10.38 -9.39
C ASN A 37 -3.61 -8.88 -9.11
N PHE A 38 -2.88 -8.58 -8.02
CA PHE A 38 -2.56 -7.21 -7.65
C PHE A 38 -1.83 -6.50 -8.80
N GLN A 39 -2.32 -5.30 -9.15
CA GLN A 39 -1.77 -4.50 -10.24
C GLN A 39 -0.87 -3.42 -9.68
N GLU A 40 0.28 -3.20 -10.32
CA GLU A 40 1.14 -2.07 -10.02
C GLU A 40 0.42 -0.72 -10.20
N GLY A 41 0.95 0.33 -9.58
CA GLY A 41 0.38 1.67 -9.68
C GLY A 41 0.55 2.50 -8.42
N THR A 42 -0.02 3.70 -8.44
CA THR A 42 -0.04 4.57 -7.27
C THR A 42 -1.34 4.38 -6.50
N TYR A 43 -1.20 4.10 -5.20
CA TYR A 43 -2.30 3.81 -4.31
C TYR A 43 -2.18 4.58 -3.01
N GLN A 44 -3.31 4.75 -2.34
CA GLN A 44 -3.36 5.02 -0.92
C GLN A 44 -3.70 3.70 -0.22
N ILE A 45 -2.97 3.39 0.84
CA ILE A 45 -3.08 2.12 1.55
C ILE A 45 -3.92 2.35 2.80
N GLN A 46 -5.19 1.98 2.73
CA GLN A 46 -6.18 2.21 3.79
C GLN A 46 -6.22 1.02 4.75
N SER A 47 -6.22 1.29 6.06
CA SER A 47 -6.46 0.29 7.09
C SER A 47 -7.94 -0.07 7.16
N GLU A 48 -8.29 -1.34 7.05
CA GLU A 48 -9.68 -1.81 7.19
C GLU A 48 -10.25 -1.47 8.57
N ARG A 49 -9.41 -1.57 9.60
CA ARG A 49 -9.78 -1.34 10.99
C ARG A 49 -10.25 0.08 11.31
N SER A 50 -9.65 1.08 10.65
CA SER A 50 -9.82 2.50 11.02
C SER A 50 -10.32 3.38 9.88
N GLY A 51 -10.21 2.93 8.63
CA GLY A 51 -10.42 3.76 7.45
C GLY A 51 -9.29 4.78 7.18
N TYR A 52 -8.26 4.82 8.02
CA TYR A 52 -7.11 5.72 7.92
C TYR A 52 -6.06 5.19 6.97
N ALA A 53 -5.15 6.05 6.50
CA ALA A 53 -4.15 5.72 5.50
C ALA A 53 -2.75 5.54 6.11
N LEU A 54 -2.00 4.56 5.59
CA LEU A 54 -0.57 4.42 5.84
C LEU A 54 0.18 5.61 5.21
N GLU A 55 1.02 6.27 5.99
CA GLU A 55 1.63 7.53 5.57
C GLU A 55 3.01 7.78 6.20
N LEU A 56 3.78 8.68 5.61
CA LEU A 56 4.94 9.24 6.31
C LEU A 56 4.49 10.08 7.51
N ALA A 57 5.15 9.90 8.65
CA ALA A 57 4.99 10.74 9.83
C ALA A 57 5.72 12.08 9.65
N VAL A 58 5.19 12.93 8.77
CA VAL A 58 5.69 14.28 8.51
C VAL A 58 4.72 15.35 9.01
N ASP A 59 5.23 16.56 9.17
CA ASP A 59 4.45 17.71 9.59
C ASP A 59 3.33 18.03 8.60
N PHE A 60 2.18 18.39 9.17
CA PHE A 60 1.01 18.75 8.40
C PHE A 60 1.16 20.14 7.76
N VAL A 61 1.20 20.17 6.43
CA VAL A 61 1.10 21.41 5.65
C VAL A 61 -0.36 21.68 5.32
N ARG A 62 -0.87 22.85 5.71
CA ARG A 62 -2.25 23.27 5.41
C ARG A 62 -2.45 23.38 3.89
N MET A 63 -3.63 23.00 3.41
CA MET A 63 -4.03 23.32 2.03
C MET A 63 -4.13 24.82 1.86
N ALA A 64 -3.69 25.32 0.70
CA ALA A 64 -4.14 26.62 0.25
C ALA A 64 -5.67 26.61 0.15
N SER A 65 -6.33 27.49 0.90
CA SER A 65 -7.76 27.73 0.82
C SER A 65 -8.00 29.20 0.51
N GLY A 66 -9.00 29.51 -0.32
CA GLY A 66 -9.44 30.89 -0.51
C GLY A 66 -9.95 31.50 0.80
N MET A 67 -9.82 32.82 0.95
CA MET A 67 -10.42 33.56 2.07
C MET A 67 -11.93 33.34 2.09
N ARG A 68 -12.43 32.68 3.15
CA ARG A 68 -13.87 32.56 3.40
C ARG A 68 -14.29 33.67 4.34
N GLY A 69 -15.17 34.56 3.88
CA GLY A 69 -15.84 35.52 4.76
C GLY A 69 -16.83 34.82 5.70
N PHE A 70 -17.37 35.56 6.67
CA PHE A 70 -18.36 35.06 7.63
C PHE A 70 -19.79 34.89 7.05
N GLY A 71 -19.98 35.18 5.76
CA GLY A 71 -21.27 35.01 5.07
C GLY A 71 -21.42 33.64 4.39
N PRO A 72 -22.63 33.30 3.92
CA PRO A 72 -22.86 32.08 3.15
C PRO A 72 -21.98 32.04 1.90
N PRO A 73 -21.56 30.83 1.44
CA PRO A 73 -20.72 30.69 0.25
C PRO A 73 -21.39 31.34 -0.97
N SER A 74 -20.69 32.27 -1.61
CA SER A 74 -21.16 32.94 -2.83
C SER A 74 -20.29 32.54 -4.03
N GLY A 75 -20.93 32.28 -5.18
CA GLY A 75 -20.24 31.96 -6.44
C GLY A 75 -20.19 30.46 -6.76
N PRO A 76 -19.69 30.10 -7.95
CA PRO A 76 -19.63 28.73 -8.40
C PRO A 76 -18.65 27.90 -7.57
N VAL A 77 -18.98 26.63 -7.33
CA VAL A 77 -18.09 25.67 -6.69
C VAL A 77 -16.92 25.39 -7.64
N THR A 78 -15.72 25.79 -7.25
CA THR A 78 -14.48 25.56 -8.02
C THR A 78 -13.61 24.52 -7.31
N PRO A 79 -13.06 23.52 -8.02
CA PRO A 79 -12.14 22.57 -7.43
C PRO A 79 -10.85 23.25 -6.94
N ILE A 80 -10.38 22.84 -5.77
CA ILE A 80 -9.03 23.19 -5.29
C ILE A 80 -8.07 22.12 -5.81
N PRO A 81 -6.94 22.49 -6.45
CA PRO A 81 -5.98 21.51 -6.92
C PRO A 81 -5.38 20.70 -5.76
N PRO A 82 -4.98 19.43 -5.98
CA PRO A 82 -4.21 18.67 -5.00
C PRO A 82 -2.93 19.41 -4.60
N GLN A 83 -2.45 19.18 -3.37
CA GLN A 83 -1.16 19.72 -2.93
C GLN A 83 -0.01 19.23 -3.83
N ASP A 84 0.88 20.16 -4.16
CA ASP A 84 2.11 19.87 -4.88
C ASP A 84 3.13 19.18 -3.95
N LEU A 85 3.66 18.04 -4.38
CA LEU A 85 4.69 17.29 -3.66
C LEU A 85 5.94 18.15 -3.41
N THR A 86 6.39 18.91 -4.40
CA THR A 86 7.61 19.74 -4.33
C THR A 86 7.49 20.87 -3.32
N GLU A 87 6.27 21.31 -3.02
CA GLU A 87 6.01 22.31 -1.98
C GLU A 87 5.97 21.68 -0.59
N VAL A 88 5.21 20.59 -0.41
CA VAL A 88 5.02 19.99 0.91
C VAL A 88 6.22 19.18 1.40
N SER A 89 7.09 18.73 0.50
CA SER A 89 8.26 17.91 0.83
C SER A 89 9.50 18.71 1.25
N LYS A 90 9.51 20.04 1.10
CA LYS A 90 10.66 20.91 1.42
C LYS A 90 11.19 20.73 2.84
N ASN A 91 10.30 20.44 3.78
CA ASN A 91 10.63 20.31 5.20
C ASN A 91 10.64 18.84 5.67
N TRP A 92 10.55 17.86 4.77
CA TRP A 92 10.62 16.46 5.18
C TRP A 92 12.05 16.11 5.64
N PRO A 93 12.21 15.29 6.69
CA PRO A 93 13.54 14.89 7.17
C PRO A 93 14.34 14.21 6.06
N ILE A 94 15.62 14.55 5.87
CA ILE A 94 16.46 13.98 4.80
C ILE A 94 16.62 12.46 4.97
N GLY A 95 16.84 11.99 6.20
CA GLY A 95 17.06 10.58 6.53
C GLY A 95 15.80 9.73 6.58
N ASN A 96 15.85 8.70 7.43
CA ASN A 96 14.70 7.85 7.70
C ASN A 96 13.52 8.67 8.24
N VAL A 97 12.31 8.33 7.82
CA VAL A 97 11.07 8.94 8.30
C VAL A 97 10.17 7.85 8.83
N ASP A 98 9.62 8.04 10.02
CA ASP A 98 8.71 7.08 10.62
C ASP A 98 7.43 6.95 9.79
N ILE A 99 6.77 5.80 9.90
CA ILE A 99 5.47 5.55 9.27
C ILE A 99 4.40 5.65 10.34
N ARG A 100 3.27 6.26 10.01
CA ARG A 100 2.07 6.25 10.85
C ARG A 100 0.82 5.89 10.05
N ILE A 101 -0.28 5.74 10.76
CA ILE A 101 -1.61 5.61 10.18
C ILE A 101 -2.37 6.91 10.53
N GLY A 102 -2.71 7.70 9.52
CA GLY A 102 -3.29 9.04 9.67
C GLY A 102 -4.61 9.21 8.93
N ASP A 103 -5.33 10.30 9.20
CA ASP A 103 -6.61 10.59 8.55
C ASP A 103 -6.48 10.50 7.02
N TYR A 104 -7.44 9.84 6.39
CA TYR A 104 -7.43 9.65 4.94
C TYR A 104 -7.68 10.98 4.21
N MET A 105 -6.62 11.62 3.70
CA MET A 105 -6.66 13.02 3.22
C MET A 105 -6.13 13.23 1.80
N PHE A 106 -5.77 12.17 1.06
CA PHE A 106 -5.29 12.26 -0.33
C PHE A 106 -4.01 13.09 -0.51
N ARG A 107 -3.17 13.13 0.53
CA ARG A 107 -1.95 13.94 0.58
C ARG A 107 -0.76 13.27 -0.12
N PRO A 108 0.24 14.03 -0.59
CA PRO A 108 1.44 13.45 -1.20
C PRO A 108 2.16 12.41 -0.31
N HIS A 109 2.23 12.60 1.01
CA HIS A 109 2.83 11.65 1.95
C HIS A 109 2.00 10.38 2.22
N GLN A 110 0.81 10.24 1.61
CA GLN A 110 -0.07 9.07 1.68
C GLN A 110 -0.14 8.30 0.36
N LYS A 111 0.52 8.80 -0.70
CA LYS A 111 0.50 8.19 -2.03
C LYS A 111 1.72 7.30 -2.19
N TRP A 112 1.47 6.01 -2.34
CA TRP A 112 2.48 4.97 -2.49
C TRP A 112 2.45 4.43 -3.92
N THR A 113 3.54 4.62 -4.66
CA THR A 113 3.79 3.93 -5.93
C THR A 113 4.30 2.52 -5.62
N ILE A 114 3.59 1.52 -6.12
CA ILE A 114 3.84 0.10 -5.88
C ILE A 114 4.27 -0.52 -7.20
N THR A 115 5.50 -1.04 -7.24
CA THR A 115 6.13 -1.50 -8.48
C THR A 115 6.73 -2.88 -8.26
N PRO A 116 6.54 -3.84 -9.19
CA PRO A 116 7.20 -5.13 -9.13
C PRO A 116 8.72 -4.93 -9.28
N VAL A 117 9.50 -5.69 -8.52
CA VAL A 117 10.96 -5.59 -8.56
C VAL A 117 11.51 -6.71 -9.44
N ALA A 118 12.08 -6.34 -10.58
CA ALA A 118 12.73 -7.28 -11.48
C ALA A 118 13.85 -8.06 -10.77
N ASN A 119 13.99 -9.35 -11.07
CA ASN A 119 15.03 -10.24 -10.52
C ASN A 119 15.02 -10.40 -8.98
N ALA A 120 13.97 -9.95 -8.29
CA ALA A 120 13.83 -10.11 -6.83
C ALA A 120 13.19 -11.45 -6.41
N GLY A 121 12.85 -12.30 -7.39
CA GLY A 121 12.02 -13.49 -7.20
C GLY A 121 10.54 -13.13 -7.00
N GLY A 122 9.79 -14.05 -6.42
CA GLY A 122 8.37 -13.83 -6.14
C GLY A 122 7.82 -14.83 -5.12
N TYR A 123 6.51 -14.90 -5.09
CA TYR A 123 5.72 -15.87 -4.33
C TYR A 123 4.65 -16.44 -5.27
N PRO A 124 3.96 -17.54 -4.92
CA PRO A 124 3.10 -18.26 -5.87
C PRO A 124 2.12 -17.31 -6.59
N GLY A 125 2.30 -17.13 -7.90
CA GLY A 125 1.46 -16.26 -8.76
C GLY A 125 1.73 -14.76 -8.72
N SER A 126 2.80 -14.25 -8.07
CA SER A 126 3.06 -12.80 -8.00
C SER A 126 4.54 -12.46 -7.72
N PRO A 127 5.06 -11.33 -8.23
CA PRO A 127 6.41 -10.84 -7.92
C PRO A 127 6.48 -10.20 -6.53
N TYR A 128 7.68 -9.94 -6.02
CA TYR A 128 7.84 -9.00 -4.91
C TYR A 128 7.72 -7.55 -5.40
N PHE A 129 7.23 -6.68 -4.54
CA PHE A 129 7.01 -5.26 -4.84
C PHE A 129 7.90 -4.37 -3.97
N LYS A 130 8.24 -3.19 -4.47
CA LYS A 130 8.67 -2.06 -3.64
C LYS A 130 7.50 -1.09 -3.49
N LEU A 131 7.42 -0.44 -2.33
CA LEU A 131 6.43 0.60 -2.04
C LEU A 131 7.21 1.91 -1.83
N THR A 132 7.07 2.87 -2.73
CA THR A 132 7.75 4.17 -2.65
C THR A 132 6.74 5.31 -2.52
N ILE A 133 7.09 6.40 -1.83
CA ILE A 133 6.24 7.59 -1.86
C ILE A 133 6.28 8.18 -3.27
N ALA A 134 5.10 8.37 -3.86
CA ALA A 134 4.93 8.79 -5.24
C ALA A 134 5.70 10.09 -5.52
N GLY A 135 6.52 10.08 -6.57
CA GLY A 135 7.37 11.22 -6.94
C GLY A 135 8.66 11.36 -6.10
N THR A 136 9.02 10.37 -5.28
CA THR A 136 10.26 10.34 -4.50
C THR A 136 10.91 8.96 -4.52
N ASP A 137 12.15 8.86 -4.05
CA ASP A 137 12.85 7.57 -3.89
C ASP A 137 12.58 6.89 -2.53
N ARG A 138 11.87 7.58 -1.62
CA ARG A 138 11.61 7.08 -0.26
C ARG A 138 10.82 5.79 -0.33
N THR A 139 11.30 4.74 0.32
CA THR A 139 10.67 3.41 0.25
C THR A 139 10.39 2.83 1.62
N LEU A 140 9.29 2.09 1.73
CA LEU A 140 8.93 1.34 2.93
C LEU A 140 9.92 0.20 3.17
N ALA A 141 10.46 0.13 4.39
CA ALA A 141 11.35 -0.91 4.84
C ALA A 141 10.88 -1.48 6.19
N ALA A 142 11.04 -2.79 6.35
CA ALA A 142 10.97 -3.47 7.63
C ALA A 142 12.24 -3.23 8.45
N THR A 143 12.10 -3.16 9.77
CA THR A 143 13.21 -2.95 10.72
C THR A 143 13.49 -4.21 11.55
N ALA A 144 14.61 -4.27 12.28
CA ALA A 144 14.88 -5.41 13.16
C ALA A 144 13.88 -5.53 14.34
N ASP A 145 13.27 -4.41 14.74
CA ASP A 145 12.44 -4.30 15.94
C ASP A 145 10.97 -4.62 15.69
N SER A 146 10.64 -5.27 14.56
CA SER A 146 9.25 -5.51 14.15
C SER A 146 8.45 -4.23 13.86
N GLU A 147 9.14 -3.18 13.44
CA GLU A 147 8.53 -1.92 13.03
C GLU A 147 8.76 -1.62 11.54
N VAL A 148 8.12 -0.56 11.03
CA VAL A 148 8.30 -0.07 9.66
C VAL A 148 8.82 1.37 9.61
N VAL A 149 9.63 1.66 8.59
CA VAL A 149 10.23 2.97 8.37
C VAL A 149 10.24 3.30 6.88
N ALA A 150 10.22 4.57 6.50
CA ALA A 150 10.57 5.01 5.16
C ALA A 150 12.06 5.36 5.11
N VAL A 151 12.85 4.56 4.39
CA VAL A 151 14.26 4.88 4.12
C VAL A 151 14.38 5.82 2.91
N PRO A 152 15.45 6.64 2.80
CA PRO A 152 15.57 7.67 1.76
C PRO A 152 15.52 7.16 0.31
N ALA A 153 16.01 5.94 0.08
CA ALA A 153 16.11 5.35 -1.25
C ALA A 153 15.98 3.82 -1.22
N PHE A 154 15.42 3.25 -2.28
CA PHE A 154 15.37 1.80 -2.48
C PHE A 154 16.74 1.25 -2.87
N THR A 155 17.20 0.25 -2.14
CA THR A 155 18.49 -0.44 -2.33
C THR A 155 18.33 -1.86 -2.87
N GLY A 156 17.10 -2.39 -2.91
CA GLY A 156 16.86 -3.79 -3.28
C GLY A 156 17.03 -4.79 -2.13
N SER A 157 17.27 -4.31 -0.91
CA SER A 157 17.44 -5.18 0.25
C SER A 157 16.15 -5.97 0.55
N PRO A 158 16.24 -7.21 1.07
CA PRO A 158 15.08 -8.05 1.35
C PRO A 158 14.00 -7.40 2.24
N GLU A 159 14.39 -6.56 3.18
CA GLU A 159 13.49 -5.84 4.09
C GLU A 159 12.70 -4.69 3.41
N GLN A 160 13.07 -4.31 2.19
CA GLN A 160 12.35 -3.33 1.35
C GLN A 160 11.46 -4.01 0.29
N LEU A 161 11.48 -5.34 0.23
CA LEU A 161 10.68 -6.12 -0.69
C LEU A 161 9.42 -6.61 0.00
N TRP A 162 8.27 -6.43 -0.63
CA TRP A 162 6.97 -6.66 -0.03
C TRP A 162 6.15 -7.66 -0.84
N ARG A 163 5.54 -8.59 -0.13
CA ARG A 163 4.50 -9.50 -0.62
C ARG A 163 3.14 -8.89 -0.33
N ILE A 164 2.32 -8.79 -1.37
CA ILE A 164 0.94 -8.31 -1.32
C ILE A 164 0.02 -9.49 -1.63
N ASP A 165 -0.62 -10.01 -0.60
CA ASP A 165 -1.50 -11.16 -0.67
C ASP A 165 -2.97 -10.71 -0.63
N PRO A 166 -3.75 -10.96 -1.69
CA PRO A 166 -5.20 -10.79 -1.62
C PRO A 166 -5.83 -11.83 -0.70
N LEU A 167 -6.66 -11.39 0.23
CA LEU A 167 -7.40 -12.21 1.17
C LEU A 167 -8.76 -12.59 0.57
N THR A 168 -9.40 -13.60 1.15
CA THR A 168 -10.65 -14.20 0.63
C THR A 168 -11.85 -13.26 0.63
N ASP A 169 -11.77 -12.15 1.37
CA ASP A 169 -12.79 -11.11 1.48
C ASP A 169 -12.48 -9.87 0.63
N GLY A 170 -11.46 -9.93 -0.24
CA GLY A 170 -11.09 -8.82 -1.12
C GLY A 170 -10.17 -7.77 -0.48
N THR A 171 -9.89 -7.86 0.82
CA THR A 171 -8.82 -7.06 1.46
C THR A 171 -7.45 -7.65 1.14
N TYR A 172 -6.38 -6.95 1.51
CA TYR A 172 -5.01 -7.39 1.28
C TYR A 172 -4.23 -7.50 2.58
N ARG A 173 -3.27 -8.41 2.59
CA ARG A 173 -2.22 -8.51 3.60
C ARG A 173 -0.89 -8.10 2.97
N ILE A 174 -0.13 -7.27 3.68
CA ILE A 174 1.18 -6.77 3.23
C ILE A 174 2.24 -7.38 4.15
N MET A 175 3.25 -8.06 3.59
CA MET A 175 4.29 -8.77 4.35
C MET A 175 5.66 -8.42 3.80
N PRO A 176 6.68 -8.16 4.63
CA PRO A 176 8.04 -8.05 4.13
C PRO A 176 8.53 -9.42 3.63
N LYS A 177 9.41 -9.43 2.64
CA LYS A 177 10.08 -10.65 2.16
C LYS A 177 10.96 -11.24 3.27
N SER A 178 11.62 -10.37 4.03
CA SER A 178 12.40 -10.75 5.20
C SER A 178 12.43 -9.62 6.21
N MET A 179 12.50 -9.99 7.48
CA MET A 179 12.84 -9.09 8.57
C MET A 179 14.34 -9.17 8.85
N PRO A 180 15.03 -8.06 9.15
CA PRO A 180 16.35 -8.13 9.75
C PRO A 180 16.27 -8.97 11.05
N ASN A 181 17.21 -9.89 11.23
CA ASN A 181 17.33 -10.74 12.43
C ASN A 181 16.13 -11.66 12.77
N SER A 182 15.11 -11.76 11.91
CA SER A 182 13.98 -12.66 12.13
C SER A 182 13.58 -13.41 10.86
N LYS A 183 13.21 -14.68 11.03
CA LYS A 183 12.65 -15.55 9.98
C LYS A 183 11.15 -15.74 10.14
N GLU A 184 10.54 -15.15 11.16
CA GLU A 184 9.12 -15.33 11.41
C GLU A 184 8.29 -14.55 10.37
N PRO A 185 7.27 -15.18 9.78
CA PRO A 185 6.40 -14.49 8.85
C PRO A 185 5.48 -13.51 9.60
N VAL A 186 5.71 -12.22 9.35
CA VAL A 186 4.93 -11.11 9.91
C VAL A 186 4.19 -10.35 8.82
N ALA A 187 3.18 -9.58 9.21
CA ALA A 187 2.39 -8.72 8.33
C ALA A 187 2.28 -7.32 8.92
N LEU A 188 2.18 -6.33 8.04
CA LEU A 188 1.87 -4.95 8.40
C LEU A 188 0.52 -4.93 9.14
N THR A 189 0.55 -4.45 10.37
CA THR A 189 -0.55 -4.54 11.32
C THR A 189 -0.80 -3.17 11.95
N ALA A 190 -2.06 -2.74 11.94
CA ALA A 190 -2.52 -1.53 12.60
C ALA A 190 -2.81 -1.80 14.09
N VAL A 191 -1.92 -1.33 14.96
CA VAL A 191 -2.11 -1.29 16.41
C VAL A 191 -2.80 0.03 16.78
N GLY A 192 -3.88 -0.07 17.55
CA GLY A 192 -4.77 1.05 17.79
C GLY A 192 -5.32 1.65 16.49
N ARG A 193 -5.34 2.98 16.39
CA ARG A 193 -5.77 3.73 15.20
C ARG A 193 -4.62 4.32 14.39
N SER A 194 -3.42 4.44 14.96
CA SER A 194 -2.36 5.30 14.40
C SER A 194 -1.01 4.62 14.22
N THR A 195 -0.77 3.45 14.81
CA THR A 195 0.56 2.86 14.89
C THR A 195 0.65 1.63 13.98
N PRO A 196 1.40 1.69 12.87
CA PRO A 196 1.75 0.52 12.09
C PRO A 196 2.88 -0.24 12.79
N THR A 197 2.85 -1.57 12.74
CA THR A 197 3.92 -2.47 13.22
C THR A 197 3.93 -3.73 12.36
N LEU A 198 4.85 -4.64 12.60
CA LEU A 198 4.95 -5.95 11.96
C LEU A 198 4.67 -7.05 12.99
N ALA A 199 3.51 -7.69 12.87
CA ALA A 199 3.08 -8.72 13.81
C ALA A 199 2.64 -9.99 13.08
N LYS A 200 2.54 -11.09 13.82
CA LYS A 200 1.99 -12.34 13.30
C LYS A 200 0.56 -12.10 12.80
N PHE A 201 0.28 -12.56 11.58
CA PHE A 201 -1.03 -12.41 10.97
C PHE A 201 -2.10 -13.26 11.69
N ASP A 202 -3.16 -12.61 12.15
CA ASP A 202 -4.38 -13.28 12.63
C ASP A 202 -5.51 -13.12 11.59
N PRO A 203 -5.95 -14.21 10.93
CA PRO A 203 -7.02 -14.15 9.93
C PRO A 203 -8.38 -13.74 10.51
N LYS A 204 -8.58 -13.82 11.83
CA LYS A 204 -9.83 -13.39 12.49
C LYS A 204 -9.84 -11.90 12.84
N SER A 205 -8.71 -11.20 12.66
CA SER A 205 -8.57 -9.79 12.97
C SER A 205 -8.61 -8.91 11.72
N ASP A 206 -9.10 -7.68 11.88
CA ASP A 206 -9.06 -6.60 10.89
C ASP A 206 -7.73 -5.83 10.87
N LYS A 207 -6.89 -6.00 11.91
CA LYS A 207 -5.69 -5.18 12.12
C LYS A 207 -4.68 -5.28 10.98
N ALA A 208 -4.55 -6.43 10.34
CA ALA A 208 -3.59 -6.67 9.27
C ALA A 208 -4.26 -6.73 7.88
N ARG A 209 -5.43 -6.09 7.75
CA ARG A 209 -6.20 -5.99 6.51
C ARG A 209 -6.10 -4.58 5.95
N TRP A 210 -5.75 -4.50 4.68
CA TRP A 210 -5.48 -3.26 3.97
C TRP A 210 -6.31 -3.20 2.68
N ILE A 211 -6.79 -2.02 2.33
CA ILE A 211 -7.44 -1.74 1.05
C ILE A 211 -6.54 -0.80 0.26
N PHE A 212 -6.27 -1.15 -1.00
CA PHE A 212 -5.57 -0.26 -1.93
C PHE A 212 -6.59 0.58 -2.70
N ARG A 213 -6.54 1.90 -2.52
CA ARG A 213 -7.41 2.86 -3.19
C ARG A 213 -6.59 3.62 -4.23
N ARG A 214 -7.13 3.82 -5.43
CA ARG A 214 -6.52 4.72 -6.42
C ARG A 214 -6.81 6.17 -6.02
N PRO A 215 -5.84 7.11 -6.11
CA PRO A 215 -6.03 8.52 -5.81
C PRO A 215 -7.04 9.23 -6.70
#